data_AF-A0A380WK87-F1
#
_entry.id   AF-A0A380WK87-F1
#
_cell.length_a   1.000
_cell.length_b   1.000
_cell.length_c   1.000
_cell.angle_alpha   90.00
_cell.angle_beta   90.00
_cell.angle_gamma   90.00
#
_symmetry.space_group_name_H-M   'P 1'
#
loop_
_entity.id
_entity.type
_entity.pdbx_description
1 polymer ?
#
loop_
_entity_poly.entity_id
_entity_poly.type
_entity_poly.pdbx_seq_one_letter_code
_entity_poly.pdbx_strand_id
1 'polypeptide(L)' 'MRWKPIKKLTDVEVDLAWHRRLMVWNDCQGPYHLTDAAANGYFDADTVRSDGMWTKFLILPDAG' A
#
# COMPACT_ATOMS: atom_id res chain seq x y z
N MET A 1 5.56 -13.79 -3.07
CA MET A 1 5.26 -12.38 -2.71
C MET A 1 6.56 -11.67 -2.37
N ARG A 2 6.90 -10.56 -3.07
CA ARG A 2 8.14 -9.81 -2.83
C ARG A 2 7.80 -8.33 -2.64
N TRP A 3 8.36 -7.71 -1.60
CA TRP A 3 8.24 -6.28 -1.36
C TRP A 3 8.86 -5.48 -2.51
N LYS A 4 8.15 -4.46 -2.99
CA LYS A 4 8.57 -3.54 -4.05
C LYS A 4 8.81 -2.14 -3.46
N PRO A 5 9.76 -1.34 -3.98
CA PRO A 5 9.97 0.04 -3.51
C PRO A 5 8.70 0.89 -3.63
N ILE A 6 8.39 1.75 -2.65
CA ILE A 6 7.14 2.54 -2.63
C ILE A 6 6.98 3.42 -3.88
N LYS A 7 8.10 3.93 -4.43
CA LYS A 7 8.14 4.73 -5.66
C LYS A 7 7.59 4.02 -6.90
N LYS A 8 7.40 2.70 -6.84
CA LYS A 8 6.84 1.89 -7.92
C LYS A 8 5.35 1.60 -7.76
N LEU A 9 4.75 1.96 -6.62
CA LEU A 9 3.32 1.78 -6.38
C LEU A 9 2.54 2.55 -7.43
N THR A 10 1.59 1.93 -8.11
CA THR A 10 0.74 2.59 -9.12
C THR A 10 -0.72 2.66 -8.67
N ASP A 11 -1.52 3.54 -9.27
CA ASP A 11 -2.95 3.63 -8.95
C ASP A 11 -3.68 2.32 -9.26
N VAL A 12 -3.27 1.61 -10.33
CA VAL A 12 -3.76 0.27 -10.64
C VAL A 12 -3.47 -0.73 -9.50
N GLU A 13 -2.28 -0.66 -8.90
CA GLU A 13 -1.93 -1.51 -7.76
C GLU A 13 -2.72 -1.17 -6.50
N VAL A 14 -3.04 0.12 -6.30
CA VAL A 14 -3.91 0.58 -5.21
C VAL A 14 -5.36 0.13 -5.43
N ASP A 15 -5.88 0.27 -6.65
CA ASP A 15 -7.21 -0.22 -7.05
C ASP A 15 -7.32 -1.74 -6.92
N LEU A 16 -6.28 -2.49 -7.31
CA LEU A 16 -6.23 -3.95 -7.11
C LEU A 16 -6.14 -4.33 -5.63
N ALA A 17 -5.76 -3.40 -4.75
CA ALA A 17 -5.66 -3.61 -3.32
C ALA A 17 -6.90 -3.14 -2.53
N TRP A 18 -7.96 -2.71 -3.23
CA TRP A 18 -9.23 -2.19 -2.68
C TRP A 18 -9.84 -3.05 -1.56
N HIS A 19 -9.62 -4.37 -1.60
CA HIS A 19 -10.05 -5.30 -0.56
C HIS A 19 -9.10 -5.40 0.63
N ARG A 20 -8.46 -4.31 1.04
CA ARG A 20 -7.51 -4.30 2.17
C ARG A 20 -6.43 -5.35 1.92
N ARG A 21 -5.62 -5.16 0.88
CA ARG A 21 -4.49 -6.06 0.58
C ARG A 21 -3.17 -5.34 0.44
N LEU A 22 -3.18 -4.01 0.54
CA LEU A 22 -1.99 -3.20 0.45
C LEU A 22 -1.28 -3.23 1.80
N MET A 23 -0.12 -3.85 1.81
CA MET A 23 0.84 -3.78 2.90
C MET A 23 1.89 -2.72 2.54
N VAL A 24 2.24 -1.87 3.50
CA VAL A 24 3.34 -0.91 3.41
C VAL A 24 4.34 -1.16 4.53
N TRP A 25 5.55 -0.66 4.38
CA TRP A 25 6.60 -0.90 5.37
C TRP A 25 7.65 0.21 5.37
N ASN A 26 8.17 0.52 6.56
CA ASN A 26 9.40 1.25 6.81
C ASN A 26 10.16 0.64 8.00
N ASP A 27 11.40 1.10 8.25
CA ASP A 27 12.25 0.56 9.33
C ASP A 27 11.72 0.88 10.74
N CYS A 28 10.90 1.93 10.88
CA CYS A 28 10.39 2.39 12.18
C CYS A 28 9.11 1.65 12.63
N GLN A 29 8.23 1.30 11.70
CA GLN A 29 6.89 0.77 11.95
C GLN A 29 6.73 -0.69 11.51
N GLY A 30 7.66 -1.20 10.71
CA GLY A 30 7.54 -2.56 10.17
C GLY A 30 6.36 -2.68 9.18
N PRO A 31 5.85 -3.90 8.94
CA PRO A 31 4.79 -4.14 7.97
C PRO A 31 3.45 -3.64 8.53
N TYR A 32 2.79 -2.74 7.80
CA TYR A 32 1.51 -2.16 8.16
C TYR A 32 0.47 -2.42 7.07
N HIS A 33 -0.74 -2.76 7.49
CA HIS A 33 -1.82 -3.02 6.57
C HIS A 33 -2.62 -1.74 6.33
N LEU A 34 -2.61 -1.26 5.09
CA LEU A 34 -3.18 0.02 4.73
C LEU A 34 -4.68 -0.13 4.48
N THR A 35 -5.44 -0.39 5.57
CA THR A 35 -6.88 -0.68 5.53
C THR A 35 -7.79 0.52 5.71
N ASP A 36 -7.30 1.58 6.35
CA ASP A 36 -8.09 2.79 6.66
C ASP A 36 -8.20 3.76 5.49
N ALA A 37 -7.29 3.64 4.52
CA ALA A 37 -7.31 4.38 3.27
C ALA A 37 -8.63 4.24 2.49
N ALA A 38 -9.12 3.01 2.39
CA ALA A 38 -10.36 2.69 1.67
C ALA A 38 -11.62 3.18 2.42
N ALA A 39 -11.51 3.56 3.70
CA ALA A 39 -12.66 3.99 4.50
C ALA A 39 -13.03 5.47 4.29
N ASN A 40 -12.11 6.31 3.80
CA ASN A 40 -12.29 7.77 3.71
C ASN A 40 -12.28 8.35 2.28
N GLY A 41 -12.45 7.52 1.26
CA GLY A 41 -13.01 7.94 -0.02
C GLY A 41 -12.03 8.39 -1.11
N TYR A 42 -10.77 8.71 -0.83
CA TYR A 42 -9.75 8.92 -1.87
C TYR A 42 -8.37 8.53 -1.34
N PHE A 43 -7.82 7.44 -1.89
CA PHE A 43 -6.47 7.00 -1.59
C PHE A 43 -5.84 6.50 -2.88
N ASP A 44 -4.94 7.30 -3.45
CA ASP A 44 -4.21 7.01 -4.68
C ASP A 44 -2.73 6.69 -4.37
N ALA A 45 -1.98 6.22 -5.35
CA ALA A 45 -0.58 5.89 -5.15
C ALA A 45 0.26 7.11 -4.80
N ASP A 46 -0.11 8.30 -5.32
CA ASP A 46 0.58 9.55 -5.03
C ASP A 46 0.48 9.95 -3.56
N THR A 47 -0.67 9.76 -2.93
CA THR A 47 -0.87 10.02 -1.50
C THR A 47 0.08 9.15 -0.68
N VAL A 48 0.19 7.85 -1.00
CA VAL A 48 1.08 6.92 -0.27
C VAL A 48 2.55 7.25 -0.48
N ARG A 49 2.93 7.62 -1.71
CA ARG A 49 4.30 7.98 -2.06
C ARG A 49 4.72 9.30 -1.40
N SER A 50 3.80 10.27 -1.36
CA SER A 50 4.06 11.64 -0.90
C SER A 50 4.01 11.78 0.63
N ASP A 51 3.38 10.83 1.33
CA ASP A 51 3.42 10.72 2.79
C ASP A 51 4.86 10.63 3.33
N GLY A 52 5.81 10.16 2.50
CA GLY A 52 7.24 10.11 2.83
C GLY A 52 7.61 9.11 3.94
N MET A 53 6.61 8.49 4.57
CA MET A 53 6.76 7.58 5.68
C MET A 53 7.15 6.17 5.22
N TRP A 54 6.66 5.72 4.07
CA TRP A 54 6.80 4.33 3.62
C TRP A 54 7.98 4.14 2.66
N THR A 55 8.64 2.99 2.71
CA THR A 55 9.80 2.70 1.82
C THR A 55 9.51 1.59 0.82
N LYS A 56 8.60 0.66 1.15
CA LYS A 56 8.20 -0.44 0.27
C LYS A 56 6.74 -0.85 0.48
N PHE A 57 6.18 -1.51 -0.52
CA PHE A 57 4.82 -2.04 -0.52
C PHE A 57 4.77 -3.50 -0.96
N LEU A 58 3.69 -4.18 -0.61
CA LEU A 58 3.38 -5.53 -0.99
C LEU A 58 1.85 -5.64 -1.17
N ILE A 59 1.40 -6.26 -2.26
CA ILE A 59 0.00 -6.63 -2.45
C ILE A 59 -0.13 -8.10 -2.07
N LEU A 60 -1.00 -8.39 -1.10
CA LEU A 60 -1.33 -9.75 -0.72
C LEU A 60 -2.15 -10.43 -1.84
N PRO A 61 -1.98 -11.73 -2.10
CA PRO A 61 -2.81 -12.49 -3.03
C PRO A 61 -4.26 -12.48 -2.58
N ASP A 62 -5.17 -12.89 -3.47
CA ASP A 62 -6.58 -13.03 -3.08
C ASP A 62 -6.69 -14.05 -1.95
N ALA A 63 -7.51 -13.72 -0.95
CA ALA A 63 -7.98 -14.70 0.01
C ALA A 63 -8.94 -15.62 -0.77
N GLY A 64 -8.45 -16.79 -1.16
CA GLY A 64 -9.24 -17.82 -1.82
C GLY A 64 -10.35 -18.37 -0.94
#